data_AF-A0A2P4NX19-F1
#
_entry.id   AF-A0A2P4NX19-F1
#
_cell.length_a   1.000
_cell.length_b   1.000
_cell.length_c   1.000
_cell.angle_alpha   90.00
_cell.angle_beta   90.00
_cell.angle_gamma   90.00
#
_symmetry.space_group_name_H-M   'P 1'
#
loop_
_entity.id
_entity.type
_entity.pdbx_description
1 polymer ?
#
loop_
_entity_poly.entity_id
_entity_poly.type
_entity_poly.pdbx_seq_one_letter_code
_entity_poly.pdbx_strand_id
1 'polypeptide(L)'
;MFCAICIKHKMKNEFATERAVNISKKSAVKEHVKCKDHSEAEKLETARIQMESLQNQIFLSDANVRHIIVVMRAIYFLSKNNLPLRLLPSIITMMKKSEIPNISDRSITYTNEISKHEFLIAISKTIENEIWKELSDVVAFGIMIDESTD
;
A
#
# COMPACT_ATOMS: atom_id res chain seq x y z
N MET A 1 2.57 23.06 -25.42
CA MET A 1 1.43 22.20 -25.05
C MET A 1 2.01 20.95 -24.41
N PHE A 2 1.36 20.30 -23.45
CA PHE A 2 1.87 19.07 -22.85
C PHE A 2 0.73 18.13 -22.47
N CYS A 3 1.00 16.82 -22.45
CA CYS A 3 0.08 15.83 -21.93
C CYS A 3 0.38 15.58 -20.45
N ALA A 4 -0.57 15.95 -19.58
CA ALA A 4 -0.44 15.80 -18.13
C ALA A 4 -0.29 14.33 -17.71
N ILE A 5 -1.01 13.41 -18.37
CA ILE A 5 -0.97 11.97 -18.06
C ILE A 5 0.41 11.39 -18.37
N CYS A 6 0.98 11.71 -19.54
CA CYS A 6 2.32 11.26 -19.91
C CYS A 6 3.39 11.79 -18.94
N ILE A 7 3.31 13.07 -18.56
CA ILE A 7 4.26 13.65 -17.58
C ILE A 7 4.13 12.97 -16.22
N LYS A 8 2.91 12.78 -15.73
CA LYS A 8 2.62 12.16 -14.43
C LYS A 8 3.21 10.76 -14.31
N HIS A 9 3.12 9.96 -15.37
CA HIS A 9 3.65 8.60 -15.42
C HIS A 9 5.07 8.51 -16.00
N LYS A 10 5.79 9.64 -16.10
CA LYS A 10 7.18 9.74 -16.58
C LYS A 10 7.39 9.14 -17.98
N MET A 11 6.36 9.14 -18.81
CA MET A 11 6.41 8.70 -20.20
C MET A 11 6.89 9.84 -21.11
N LYS A 12 7.43 9.51 -22.29
CA LYS A 12 7.86 10.56 -23.22
C LYS A 12 6.66 11.38 -23.67
N ASN A 13 6.86 12.69 -23.67
CA ASN A 13 5.87 13.64 -24.12
C ASN A 13 6.43 14.36 -25.34
N GLU A 14 5.95 13.96 -26.52
CA GLU A 14 6.36 14.50 -27.81
C GLU A 14 6.05 16.01 -27.96
N PHE A 15 5.20 16.57 -27.09
CA PHE A 15 4.89 17.99 -27.07
C PHE A 15 5.83 18.83 -26.18
N ALA A 16 6.64 18.17 -25.34
CA ALA A 16 7.55 18.82 -24.40
C ALA A 16 9.01 18.83 -24.87
N THR A 17 9.31 18.29 -26.07
CA THR A 17 10.65 18.32 -26.67
C THR A 17 10.88 19.60 -27.48
N GLU A 18 12.10 20.15 -27.45
CA GLU A 18 12.48 21.41 -28.13
C GLU A 18 12.29 21.41 -29.66
N ARG A 19 12.01 20.24 -30.27
CA ARG A 19 11.71 20.06 -31.71
C ARG A 19 10.22 19.89 -32.04
N ALA A 20 9.31 20.14 -31.11
CA ALA A 20 7.88 19.98 -31.38
C ALA A 20 7.37 21.00 -32.41
N VAL A 21 7.29 20.61 -33.68
CA VAL A 21 6.70 21.40 -34.77
C VAL A 21 5.20 21.11 -34.85
N ASN A 22 4.36 22.12 -35.09
CA ASN A 22 2.90 21.98 -35.29
C ASN A 22 2.07 21.48 -34.09
N ILE A 23 2.56 21.67 -32.86
CA ILE A 23 1.91 21.27 -31.59
C ILE A 23 0.47 21.78 -31.41
N SER A 24 0.10 22.88 -32.07
CA SER A 24 -1.25 23.47 -32.03
C SER A 24 -2.22 22.85 -33.05
N LYS A 25 -1.77 21.94 -33.92
CA LYS A 25 -2.63 21.29 -34.91
C LYS A 25 -3.39 20.13 -34.28
N LYS A 26 -4.68 20.03 -34.62
CA LYS A 26 -5.55 18.90 -34.23
C LYS A 26 -5.01 17.54 -34.68
N SER A 27 -4.25 17.48 -35.78
CA SER A 27 -3.61 16.26 -36.27
C SER A 27 -2.54 15.74 -35.31
N ALA A 28 -1.71 16.63 -34.75
CA ALA A 28 -0.66 16.25 -33.80
C ALA A 28 -1.23 15.64 -32.52
N VAL A 29 -2.38 16.16 -32.04
CA VAL A 29 -3.10 15.56 -30.91
C VAL A 29 -3.63 14.17 -31.25
N LYS A 30 -4.19 13.98 -32.46
CA LYS A 30 -4.69 12.66 -32.90
C LYS A 30 -3.59 11.61 -33.05
N GLU A 31 -2.39 12.02 -33.44
CA GLU A 31 -1.23 11.14 -33.54
C GLU A 31 -0.70 10.76 -32.17
N HIS A 32 -0.56 11.74 -31.27
CA HIS A 32 -0.13 11.50 -29.89
C HIS A 32 -1.01 10.49 -29.14
N VAL A 33 -2.34 10.60 -29.27
CA VAL A 33 -3.27 9.67 -28.62
C VAL A 33 -3.05 8.21 -29.07
N LYS A 34 -2.49 8.00 -30.26
CA LYS A 34 -2.16 6.66 -30.78
C LYS A 34 -0.75 6.20 -30.42
N CYS A 35 0.08 7.07 -29.85
CA CYS A 35 1.45 6.73 -29.49
C CYS A 35 1.46 5.71 -28.34
N LYS A 36 2.41 4.77 -28.40
CA LYS A 36 2.58 3.71 -27.40
C LYS A 36 2.71 4.27 -25.99
N ASP A 37 3.53 5.31 -25.84
CA ASP A 37 3.81 5.94 -24.55
C ASP A 37 2.56 6.59 -23.94
N HIS A 38 1.67 7.16 -24.77
CA HIS A 38 0.39 7.68 -24.31
C HIS A 38 -0.56 6.56 -23.87
N SER A 39 -0.69 5.52 -24.70
CA SER A 39 -1.54 4.37 -24.37
C SER A 39 -1.09 3.65 -23.09
N GLU A 40 0.23 3.57 -22.85
CA GLU A 40 0.77 2.98 -21.63
C GLU A 40 0.51 3.87 -20.41
N ALA A 41 0.71 5.19 -20.53
CA ALA A 41 0.37 6.15 -19.47
C ALA A 41 -1.13 6.14 -19.13
N GLU A 42 -2.01 6.00 -20.13
CA GLU A 42 -3.46 5.91 -19.96
C GLU A 42 -3.86 4.63 -19.23
N LYS A 43 -3.25 3.49 -19.55
CA LYS A 43 -3.47 2.23 -18.82
C LYS A 43 -3.06 2.35 -17.35
N LEU A 44 -1.91 2.96 -17.08
CA LEU A 44 -1.43 3.19 -15.72
C LEU A 44 -2.35 4.13 -14.94
N GLU A 45 -2.81 5.23 -15.56
CA GLU A 45 -3.74 6.16 -14.92
C GLU A 45 -5.11 5.51 -14.67
N THR A 46 -5.60 4.70 -15.60
CA THR A 46 -6.85 3.95 -15.45
C THR A 46 -6.75 2.95 -14.30
N ALA A 47 -5.66 2.18 -14.23
CA ALA A 47 -5.41 1.26 -13.13
C ALA A 47 -5.33 1.99 -11.78
N ARG A 48 -4.66 3.15 -11.74
CA ARG A 48 -4.55 4.01 -10.55
C ARG A 48 -5.93 4.51 -10.08
N ILE A 49 -6.76 5.03 -11.00
CA ILE A 49 -8.12 5.50 -10.67
C ILE A 49 -8.99 4.35 -10.18
N GLN A 50 -8.91 3.17 -10.81
CA GLN A 50 -9.61 1.98 -10.34
C GLN A 50 -9.17 1.58 -8.93
N MET A 51 -7.87 1.64 -8.65
CA MET A 51 -7.32 1.33 -7.34
C MET A 51 -7.74 2.34 -6.27
N GLU A 52 -7.76 3.65 -6.58
CA GLU A 52 -8.31 4.69 -5.70
C GLU A 52 -9.80 4.49 -5.41
N SER A 53 -10.59 4.17 -6.45
CA SER A 53 -12.01 3.88 -6.29
C SER A 53 -12.24 2.65 -5.41
N LEU A 54 -11.45 1.59 -5.60
CA LEU A 54 -11.50 0.38 -4.77
C LEU A 54 -11.12 0.70 -3.32
N GLN A 55 -10.06 1.46 -3.09
CA GLN A 55 -9.66 1.91 -1.75
C GLN A 55 -10.79 2.68 -1.08
N ASN A 56 -11.37 3.69 -1.76
CA ASN A 56 -12.47 4.48 -1.23
C ASN A 56 -13.69 3.60 -0.87
N GLN A 57 -14.07 2.65 -1.74
CA GLN A 57 -15.15 1.71 -1.42
C GLN A 57 -14.81 0.78 -0.26
N ILE A 58 -13.54 0.36 -0.14
CA ILE A 58 -13.08 -0.51 0.93
C ILE A 58 -13.19 0.20 2.28
N PHE A 59 -12.72 1.45 2.39
CA PHE A 59 -12.72 2.21 3.64
C PHE A 59 -14.10 2.78 4.04
N LEU A 60 -15.05 2.87 3.11
CA LEU A 60 -16.42 3.29 3.41
C LEU A 60 -17.27 2.20 4.07
N SER A 61 -16.90 0.92 3.92
CA SER A 61 -17.64 -0.16 4.57
C SER A 61 -17.02 -0.50 5.92
N ASP A 62 -17.78 -0.27 6.99
CA ASP A 62 -17.40 -0.58 8.38
C ASP A 62 -17.02 -2.07 8.57
N ALA A 63 -17.58 -2.96 7.75
CA ALA A 63 -17.21 -4.38 7.74
C ALA A 63 -15.79 -4.65 7.22
N ASN A 64 -15.32 -3.91 6.20
CA ASN A 64 -13.95 -4.06 5.68
C ASN A 64 -12.92 -3.49 6.64
N VAL A 65 -13.21 -2.34 7.25
CA VAL A 65 -12.36 -1.74 8.29
C VAL A 65 -12.22 -2.71 9.46
N ARG A 66 -13.32 -3.32 9.92
CA ARG A 66 -13.28 -4.34 10.96
C ARG A 66 -12.49 -5.57 10.55
N HIS A 67 -12.58 -6.03 9.30
CA HIS A 67 -11.75 -7.13 8.79
C HIS A 67 -10.25 -6.78 8.83
N ILE A 68 -9.87 -5.59 8.35
CA ILE A 68 -8.48 -5.09 8.39
C ILE A 68 -7.96 -5.08 9.84
N ILE A 69 -8.75 -4.54 10.78
CA ILE A 69 -8.38 -4.50 12.20
C ILE A 69 -8.14 -5.90 12.76
N VAL A 70 -8.96 -6.89 12.40
CA VAL A 70 -8.75 -8.28 12.84
C VAL A 70 -7.44 -8.85 12.30
N VAL A 71 -7.13 -8.62 11.02
CA VAL A 71 -5.87 -9.08 10.42
C VAL A 71 -4.67 -8.39 11.08
N MET A 72 -4.72 -7.08 11.30
CA MET A 72 -3.67 -6.33 12.00
C MET A 72 -3.45 -6.87 13.42
N ARG A 73 -4.52 -7.19 14.16
CA ARG A 73 -4.43 -7.80 15.50
C ARG A 73 -3.77 -9.18 15.48
N ALA A 74 -4.09 -10.01 14.48
CA ALA A 74 -3.46 -11.32 14.32
C ALA A 74 -1.96 -11.20 14.03
N ILE A 75 -1.57 -10.25 13.18
CA ILE A 75 -0.16 -9.95 12.89
C ILE A 75 0.56 -9.47 14.15
N TYR A 76 -0.02 -8.51 14.87
CA TYR A 76 0.53 -8.04 16.14
C TYR A 76 0.70 -9.18 17.15
N PHE A 77 -0.31 -10.05 17.28
CA PHE A 77 -0.24 -11.22 18.16
C PHE A 77 0.92 -12.15 17.78
N LEU A 78 1.08 -12.46 16.49
CA LEU A 78 2.19 -13.29 16.02
C LEU A 78 3.54 -12.66 16.37
N SER A 79 3.73 -11.41 15.99
CA SER A 79 5.00 -10.69 16.21
C SER A 79 5.33 -10.54 17.69
N LYS A 80 4.36 -10.18 18.53
CA LYS A 80 4.54 -10.01 19.97
C LYS A 80 4.99 -11.31 20.66
N ASN A 81 4.49 -12.46 20.19
CA ASN A 81 4.82 -13.76 20.76
C ASN A 81 5.99 -14.45 20.05
N ASN A 82 6.75 -13.73 19.23
CA ASN A 82 7.86 -14.25 18.43
C ASN A 82 7.46 -15.47 17.56
N LEU A 83 6.25 -15.42 16.99
CA LEU A 83 5.71 -16.46 16.13
C LEU A 83 5.87 -16.10 14.64
N PRO A 84 6.18 -17.06 13.77
CA PRO A 84 6.36 -16.79 12.34
C PRO A 84 5.09 -16.23 11.66
N LEU A 85 5.24 -15.14 10.89
CA LEU A 85 4.14 -14.56 10.11
C LEU A 85 3.53 -15.51 9.07
N ARG A 86 4.23 -16.58 8.67
CA ARG A 86 3.69 -17.64 7.80
C ARG A 86 2.48 -18.38 8.41
N LEU A 87 2.26 -18.26 9.72
CA LEU A 87 1.13 -18.83 10.43
C LEU A 87 -0.16 -18.01 10.29
N LEU A 88 -0.07 -16.77 9.76
CA LEU A 88 -1.21 -15.86 9.62
C LEU A 88 -2.40 -16.51 8.87
N PRO A 89 -2.23 -17.17 7.71
CA PRO A 89 -3.35 -17.80 7.01
C PRO A 89 -4.08 -18.83 7.89
N SER A 90 -3.32 -19.68 8.60
CA SER A 90 -3.88 -20.69 9.50
C SER A 90 -4.69 -20.07 10.65
N ILE A 91 -4.18 -18.98 11.23
CA ILE A 91 -4.89 -18.25 12.29
C ILE A 91 -6.19 -17.66 11.74
N ILE A 92 -6.17 -17.00 10.59
CA ILE A 92 -7.38 -16.43 9.99
C ILE A 92 -8.40 -17.53 9.65
N THR A 93 -7.97 -18.67 9.11
CA THR A 93 -8.85 -19.83 8.87
C THR A 93 -9.47 -20.36 10.17
N MET A 94 -8.69 -20.45 11.24
CA MET A 94 -9.20 -20.88 12.55
C MET A 94 -10.23 -19.88 13.08
N MET A 95 -9.93 -18.58 13.03
CA MET A 95 -10.84 -17.54 13.49
C MET A 95 -12.16 -17.51 12.72
N LYS A 96 -12.14 -17.79 11.40
CA LYS A 96 -13.35 -17.98 10.58
C LYS A 96 -14.21 -19.14 11.08
N LYS A 97 -13.58 -20.29 11.36
CA LYS A 97 -14.26 -21.49 11.86
C LYS A 97 -14.86 -21.31 13.24
N SER A 98 -14.26 -20.44 14.06
CA SER A 98 -14.75 -20.09 15.39
C SER A 98 -15.85 -19.02 15.39
N GLU A 99 -16.42 -18.69 14.23
CA GLU A 99 -17.48 -17.66 14.06
C GLU A 99 -17.13 -16.30 14.66
N ILE A 100 -15.85 -15.94 14.68
CA ILE A 100 -15.43 -14.63 15.19
C ILE A 100 -16.05 -13.55 14.30
N PRO A 101 -16.80 -12.58 14.88
CA PRO A 101 -17.45 -11.54 14.11
C PRO A 101 -16.43 -10.74 13.30
N ASN A 102 -16.82 -10.32 12.10
CA ASN A 102 -16.04 -9.48 11.17
C ASN A 102 -14.94 -10.19 10.35
N ILE A 103 -14.92 -11.52 10.31
CA ILE A 103 -14.08 -12.27 9.36
C ILE A 103 -14.96 -12.87 8.26
N SER A 104 -15.43 -12.01 7.35
CA SER A 104 -16.28 -12.46 6.24
C SER A 104 -15.48 -13.19 5.15
N ASP A 105 -16.15 -14.06 4.38
CA ASP A 105 -15.65 -14.67 3.13
C ASP A 105 -15.54 -13.69 1.96
N ARG A 106 -15.09 -12.46 2.24
CA ARG A 106 -14.84 -11.46 1.21
C ARG A 106 -13.57 -11.80 0.43
N SER A 107 -13.53 -11.33 -0.81
CA SER A 107 -12.46 -11.56 -1.79
C SER A 107 -11.08 -11.02 -1.37
N ILE A 108 -11.02 -10.14 -0.37
CA ILE A 108 -9.80 -9.50 0.10
C ILE A 108 -9.49 -10.02 1.51
N THR A 109 -8.42 -10.80 1.63
CA THR A 109 -8.04 -11.48 2.89
C THR A 109 -6.85 -10.81 3.60
N TYR A 110 -6.08 -9.99 2.89
CA TYR A 110 -4.81 -9.40 3.36
C TYR A 110 -3.80 -10.41 3.96
N THR A 111 -3.94 -11.70 3.65
CA THR A 111 -3.07 -12.77 4.14
C THR A 111 -1.85 -13.03 3.26
N ASN A 112 -1.69 -12.27 2.17
CA ASN A 112 -0.54 -12.41 1.27
C ASN A 112 0.75 -11.87 1.89
N GLU A 113 1.90 -12.28 1.33
CA GLU A 113 3.22 -11.92 1.84
C GLU A 113 3.46 -10.41 1.89
N ILE A 114 2.97 -9.64 0.94
CA ILE A 114 3.21 -8.20 0.89
C ILE A 114 2.42 -7.50 1.99
N SER A 115 1.10 -7.70 2.01
CA SER A 115 0.20 -7.03 2.97
C SER A 115 0.56 -7.34 4.41
N LYS A 116 0.94 -8.60 4.74
CA LYS A 116 1.31 -8.93 6.12
C LYS A 116 2.58 -8.19 6.59
N HIS A 117 3.57 -7.99 5.70
CA HIS A 117 4.78 -7.23 6.04
C HIS A 117 4.49 -5.73 6.11
N GLU A 118 3.66 -5.19 5.22
CA GLU A 118 3.24 -3.78 5.27
C GLU A 118 2.52 -3.47 6.59
N PHE A 119 1.62 -4.34 7.04
CA PHE A 119 0.98 -4.18 8.35
C PHE A 119 1.97 -4.28 9.50
N LEU A 120 2.91 -5.23 9.46
CA LEU A 120 3.95 -5.32 10.48
C LEU A 120 4.76 -4.03 10.56
N ILE A 121 5.23 -3.51 9.42
CA ILE A 121 6.00 -2.26 9.35
C ILE A 121 5.18 -1.08 9.91
N ALA A 122 3.90 -0.98 9.55
CA ALA A 122 3.04 0.09 10.06
C ALA A 122 2.88 0.02 11.59
N ILE A 123 2.69 -1.18 12.14
CA ILE A 123 2.61 -1.41 13.59
C ILE A 123 3.94 -1.04 14.25
N SER A 124 5.07 -1.54 13.73
CA SER A 124 6.41 -1.27 14.26
C SER A 124 6.73 0.22 14.27
N LYS A 125 6.49 0.94 13.17
CA LYS A 125 6.71 2.39 13.08
C LYS A 125 5.87 3.18 14.08
N THR A 126 4.64 2.74 14.33
CA THR A 126 3.76 3.42 15.29
C THR A 126 4.33 3.29 16.70
N ILE A 127 4.73 2.08 17.09
CA ILE A 127 5.37 1.80 18.39
C ILE A 127 6.69 2.56 18.51
N GLU A 128 7.53 2.54 17.46
CA GLU A 128 8.81 3.25 17.43
C GLU A 128 8.61 4.76 17.66
N ASN A 129 7.63 5.37 17.00
CA ASN A 129 7.32 6.79 17.18
C ASN A 129 6.86 7.12 18.61
N GLU A 130 6.07 6.24 19.23
CA GLU A 130 5.65 6.41 20.63
C GLU A 130 6.86 6.33 21.58
N ILE A 131 7.73 5.34 21.39
CA ILE A 131 8.97 5.21 22.17
C ILE A 131 9.86 6.45 21.99
N TRP A 132 10.06 6.94 20.78
CA TRP A 132 10.86 8.15 20.54
C TRP A 132 10.29 9.37 21.24
N LYS A 133 8.96 9.50 21.27
CA LYS A 133 8.30 10.58 21.99
C LYS A 133 8.54 10.47 23.49
N GLU A 134 8.37 9.29 24.06
CA GLU A 134 8.67 9.05 25.49
C GLU A 134 10.13 9.35 25.83
N LEU A 135 11.07 8.92 24.96
CA LEU A 135 12.50 9.17 25.15
C LEU A 135 12.89 10.65 24.99
N SER A 136 12.10 11.45 24.27
CA SER A 136 12.41 12.87 24.09
C SER A 136 12.23 13.70 25.37
N ASP A 137 11.45 13.21 26.32
CA ASP A 137 11.12 13.90 27.57
C ASP A 137 11.99 13.44 28.76
N VAL A 138 12.87 12.44 28.59
CA VAL A 138 13.70 11.91 29.69
C VAL A 138 15.10 12.51 29.74
N VAL A 139 15.62 12.70 30.95
CA VAL A 139 16.97 13.25 31.19
C VAL A 139 18.07 12.24 30.86
N ALA A 140 17.79 10.94 31.05
CA ALA A 140 18.69 9.84 30.75
C ALA A 140 17.89 8.54 30.53
N PHE A 141 18.42 7.62 29.73
CA PHE A 141 17.91 6.27 29.56
C PHE A 141 19.09 5.28 29.45
N GLY A 142 18.84 4.01 29.76
CA GLY A 142 19.82 2.93 29.64
C GLY A 142 19.45 1.96 28.53
N ILE A 143 20.44 1.47 27.79
CA ILE A 143 20.27 0.38 26.81
C ILE A 143 21.03 -0.83 27.34
N MET A 144 20.35 -1.97 27.43
CA MET A 144 20.99 -3.26 27.67
C MET A 144 21.32 -3.89 26.32
N ILE A 145 22.60 -4.16 26.08
CA ILE A 145 23.07 -4.82 24.87
C ILE A 145 23.39 -6.26 25.26
N ASP A 146 22.69 -7.21 24.66
CA ASP A 146 22.98 -8.63 24.79
C ASP A 146 23.80 -9.08 23.58
N GLU A 147 24.96 -9.68 23.82
CA GLU A 147 25.86 -10.18 22.78
C GLU A 147 25.94 -11.70 22.89
N SER A 148 25.44 -12.38 21.86
CA SER A 148 25.51 -13.83 21.73
C SER A 148 26.33 -14.21 20.50
N THR A 149 27.27 -15.13 20.64
CA THR A 149 27.93 -15.82 19.51
C THR A 149 27.16 -17.08 19.12
N ASP A 150 26.99 -17.28 17.81
CA ASP A 150 26.43 -18.50 17.18
C ASP A 150 27.43 -19.67 17.24
#